data_AF-A0AAU3I4T6-F1
#
_entry.id   AF-A0AAU3I4T6-F1
#
_cell.length_a   1.000
_cell.length_b   1.000
_cell.length_c   1.000
_cell.angle_alpha   90.00
_cell.angle_beta   90.00
_cell.angle_gamma   90.00
#
_symmetry.space_group_name_H-M   'P 1'
#
loop_
_entity.id
_entity.type
_entity.pdbx_description
1 polymer ?
#
loop_
_entity_poly.entity_id
_entity_poly.type
_entity_poly.pdbx_seq_one_letter_code
_entity_poly.pdbx_strand_id
1 'polypeptide(L)'
;MDFGQPLPRELKAVDSASLFRLEERACDLGMSRRLDPAWVQANAAPDGAHYLWPALWHSLSHRPDLPRQLRCELLITLRAGDRVTSLLDVLPEDFTPLSRVTSREEGMRVSRLFGHAPSVREWLLREGRGSGRL
;
A
#
# COMPACT_ATOMS: atom_id res chain seq x y z
N MET A 1 22.29 -16.97 8.51
CA MET A 1 20.92 -16.69 9.00
C MET A 1 20.84 -15.19 9.24
N ASP A 2 20.05 -14.47 8.46
CA ASP A 2 19.98 -13.00 8.54
C ASP A 2 18.93 -12.57 9.57
N PHE A 3 19.31 -12.65 10.85
CA PHE A 3 18.47 -12.28 11.99
C PHE A 3 18.54 -10.77 12.33
N GLY A 4 18.95 -9.90 11.41
CA GLY A 4 19.50 -8.59 11.80
C GLY A 4 18.80 -7.33 11.34
N GLN A 5 18.08 -7.33 10.20
CA GLN A 5 17.68 -6.04 9.63
C GLN A 5 16.48 -5.43 10.40
N PRO A 6 16.64 -4.28 11.07
CA PRO A 6 15.53 -3.63 11.74
C PRO A 6 14.49 -3.22 10.69
N LEU A 7 13.21 -3.33 11.06
CA LEU A 7 12.13 -2.84 10.20
C LEU A 7 12.30 -1.33 10.01
N PRO A 8 12.32 -0.81 8.76
CA PRO A 8 12.34 0.63 8.52
C PRO A 8 11.10 1.27 9.12
N ARG A 9 11.26 2.16 10.09
CA ARG A 9 10.14 2.87 10.75
C ARG A 9 9.89 4.22 10.09
N GLU A 10 9.69 4.20 8.79
CA GLU A 10 9.49 5.40 7.98
C GLU A 10 8.14 5.33 7.27
N LEU A 11 7.34 6.38 7.44
CA LEU A 11 6.16 6.60 6.61
C LEU A 11 6.63 7.16 5.26
N LYS A 12 6.23 6.49 4.17
CA LYS A 12 6.53 6.95 2.81
C LYS A 12 5.29 7.55 2.17
N ALA A 13 5.46 8.66 1.46
CA ALA A 13 4.49 9.20 0.53
C ALA A 13 4.79 8.65 -0.87
N VAL A 14 3.75 8.28 -1.60
CA VAL A 14 3.84 7.65 -2.93
C VAL A 14 2.79 8.29 -3.82
N ASP A 15 3.21 8.75 -5.00
CA ASP A 15 2.28 9.21 -6.05
C ASP A 15 1.59 8.01 -6.74
N SER A 16 0.52 8.27 -7.49
CA SER A 16 -0.24 7.21 -8.19
C SER A 16 0.58 6.39 -9.18
N ALA A 17 1.51 7.01 -9.92
CA ALA A 17 2.33 6.30 -10.90
C ALA A 17 3.33 5.36 -10.23
N SER A 18 3.94 5.80 -9.14
CA SER A 18 4.82 5.00 -8.30
C SER A 18 4.06 3.88 -7.60
N LEU A 19 2.85 4.15 -7.09
CA LEU A 19 2.01 3.10 -6.49
C LEU A 19 1.64 2.02 -7.52
N PHE A 20 1.23 2.42 -8.73
CA PHE A 20 0.92 1.49 -9.81
C PHE A 20 2.13 0.60 -10.16
N ARG A 21 3.32 1.19 -10.31
CA ARG A 21 4.55 0.44 -10.59
C ARG A 21 4.92 -0.57 -9.48
N LEU A 22 4.67 -0.23 -8.22
CA LEU A 22 4.92 -1.15 -7.11
C LEU A 22 3.97 -2.37 -7.16
N GLU A 23 2.70 -2.15 -7.50
CA GLU A 23 1.71 -3.22 -7.65
C GLU A 23 1.99 -4.09 -8.88
N GLU A 24 2.39 -3.50 -10.00
CA GLU A 24 2.85 -4.24 -11.18
C GLU A 24 4.06 -5.12 -10.82
N ARG A 25 5.07 -4.54 -10.17
CA ARG A 25 6.27 -5.29 -9.76
C ARG A 25 5.94 -6.43 -8.81
N ALA A 26 5.07 -6.20 -7.83
CA ALA A 26 4.60 -7.25 -6.93
C ALA A 26 3.85 -8.35 -7.70
N CYS A 27 3.06 -7.98 -8.71
CA CYS A 27 2.37 -8.92 -9.59
C CYS A 27 3.36 -9.76 -10.42
N ASP A 28 4.30 -9.14 -11.10
CA ASP A 28 5.30 -9.79 -11.96
C ASP A 28 6.18 -10.77 -11.18
N LEU A 29 6.50 -10.42 -9.94
CA LEU A 29 7.30 -11.26 -9.05
C LEU A 29 6.45 -12.30 -8.30
N GLY A 30 5.12 -12.32 -8.46
CA GLY A 30 4.23 -13.26 -7.79
C GLY A 30 4.22 -13.10 -6.26
N MET A 31 4.40 -11.87 -5.79
CA MET A 31 4.35 -11.51 -4.37
C MET A 31 2.92 -11.46 -3.85
N SER A 32 2.76 -11.41 -2.52
CA SER A 32 1.41 -11.27 -1.96
C SER A 32 0.91 -9.85 -2.21
N ARG A 33 -0.12 -9.72 -3.04
CA ARG A 33 -0.86 -8.48 -3.28
C ARG A 33 -2.32 -8.66 -2.89
N ARG A 34 -2.94 -7.60 -2.37
CA ARG A 34 -4.39 -7.56 -2.13
C ARG A 34 -5.15 -6.87 -3.26
N LEU A 35 -4.44 -6.14 -4.13
CA LEU A 35 -5.04 -5.35 -5.19
C LEU A 35 -4.53 -5.80 -6.56
N ASP A 36 -5.34 -5.47 -7.55
CA ASP A 36 -4.94 -5.58 -8.95
C ASP A 36 -4.34 -4.25 -9.43
N PRO A 37 -3.22 -4.26 -10.19
CA PRO A 37 -2.70 -3.04 -10.79
C PRO A 37 -3.78 -2.28 -11.58
N ALA A 38 -4.65 -3.00 -12.31
CA ALA A 38 -5.77 -2.38 -13.02
C ALA A 38 -6.79 -1.75 -12.07
N TRP A 39 -7.02 -2.33 -10.90
CA TRP A 39 -7.88 -1.73 -9.87
C TRP A 39 -7.27 -0.43 -9.35
N VAL A 40 -5.96 -0.39 -9.10
CA VAL A 40 -5.27 0.82 -8.65
C VAL A 40 -5.35 1.90 -9.71
N GLN A 41 -5.08 1.57 -10.97
CA GLN A 41 -5.18 2.51 -12.09
C GLN A 41 -6.59 3.11 -12.22
N ALA A 42 -7.63 2.28 -12.05
CA ALA A 42 -9.02 2.70 -12.15
C ALA A 42 -9.47 3.56 -10.95
N ASN A 43 -9.02 3.26 -9.73
CA ASN A 43 -9.62 3.80 -8.51
C ASN A 43 -8.76 4.85 -7.78
N ALA A 44 -7.43 4.81 -7.90
CA ALA A 44 -6.55 5.77 -7.22
C ALA A 44 -6.70 7.17 -7.81
N ALA A 45 -6.70 8.18 -6.93
CA ALA A 45 -6.70 9.58 -7.34
C ALA A 45 -5.39 9.91 -8.08
N PRO A 46 -5.44 10.39 -9.34
CA PRO A 46 -4.28 10.48 -10.22
C PRO A 46 -3.19 11.42 -9.68
N ASP A 47 -3.60 12.51 -9.02
CA ASP A 47 -2.71 13.48 -8.36
C ASP A 47 -2.75 13.32 -6.82
N GLY A 48 -3.25 12.19 -6.35
CA GLY A 48 -3.41 11.90 -4.92
C GLY A 48 -2.12 11.44 -4.27
N ALA A 49 -1.95 11.81 -3.00
CA ALA A 49 -0.94 11.20 -2.15
C ALA A 49 -1.45 9.86 -1.58
N HIS A 50 -0.61 8.85 -1.66
CA HIS A 50 -0.78 7.55 -1.04
C HIS A 50 0.34 7.33 -0.02
N TYR A 51 0.14 6.42 0.92
CA TYR A 51 1.11 6.23 1.99
C TYR A 51 1.40 4.76 2.25
N LEU A 52 2.67 4.46 2.50
CA LEU A 52 3.14 3.14 2.90
C LEU A 52 3.74 3.20 4.30
N TRP A 53 3.31 2.28 5.15
CA TRP A 53 3.91 2.06 6.47
C TRP A 53 4.39 0.61 6.59
N PRO A 54 5.71 0.35 6.76
CA PRO A 54 6.22 -0.99 6.97
C PRO A 54 5.68 -1.61 8.27
N ALA A 55 5.00 -2.74 8.16
CA ALA A 55 4.43 -3.46 9.29
C ALA A 55 5.32 -4.62 9.74
N LEU A 56 5.88 -5.39 8.79
CA LEU A 56 6.77 -6.51 9.08
C LEU A 56 7.64 -6.89 7.88
N TRP A 57 8.67 -7.68 8.15
CA TRP A 57 9.42 -8.40 7.12
C TRP A 57 8.70 -9.69 6.74
N HIS A 58 8.46 -9.88 5.45
CA HIS A 58 7.75 -11.03 4.92
C HIS A 58 8.65 -11.86 4.00
N SER A 59 8.60 -13.19 4.16
CA SER A 59 9.25 -14.16 3.28
C SER A 59 8.17 -15.04 2.67
N LEU A 60 8.23 -15.24 1.35
CA LEU A 60 7.26 -16.07 0.64
C LEU A 60 7.79 -17.50 0.54
N SER A 61 7.17 -18.44 1.25
CA SER A 61 7.58 -19.85 1.20
C SER A 61 7.50 -20.44 -0.21
N HIS A 62 6.59 -19.94 -1.07
CA HIS A 62 6.43 -20.37 -2.46
C HIS A 62 7.38 -19.66 -3.44
N ARG A 63 8.11 -18.64 -2.99
CA ARG A 63 9.12 -17.90 -3.77
C ARG A 63 10.41 -17.69 -2.95
N PRO A 64 11.15 -18.77 -2.64
CA PRO A 64 12.38 -18.69 -1.85
C PRO A 64 13.52 -18.00 -2.60
N ASP A 65 13.39 -17.82 -3.92
CA ASP A 65 14.30 -17.08 -4.80
C ASP A 65 14.26 -15.56 -4.56
N LEU A 66 13.15 -15.05 -4.01
CA LEU A 66 12.97 -13.63 -3.80
C LEU A 66 13.56 -13.18 -2.47
N PRO A 67 14.15 -11.97 -2.42
CA PRO A 67 14.55 -11.38 -1.16
C PRO A 67 13.34 -11.12 -0.25
N ARG A 68 13.62 -10.97 1.05
CA ARG A 68 12.61 -10.61 2.04
C ARG A 68 11.97 -9.28 1.66
N GLN A 69 10.65 -9.26 1.67
CA GLN A 69 9.84 -8.09 1.35
C GLN A 69 9.46 -7.34 2.62
N LEU A 70 9.22 -6.04 2.48
CA LEU A 70 8.50 -5.25 3.46
C LEU A 70 7.00 -5.44 3.19
N ARG A 71 6.29 -6.03 4.14
CA ARG A 71 4.83 -5.98 4.13
C ARG A 71 4.41 -4.62 4.66
N CYS A 72 3.86 -3.80 3.77
CA CYS A 72 3.41 -2.46 4.10
C CYS A 72 1.88 -2.43 4.26
N GLU A 73 1.42 -1.70 5.28
CA GLU A 73 0.09 -1.11 5.26
C GLU A 73 0.09 0.02 4.22
N LEU A 74 -0.92 0.00 3.36
CA LEU A 74 -1.09 0.95 2.27
C LEU A 74 -2.37 1.75 2.48
N LEU A 75 -2.26 3.08 2.49
CA LEU A 75 -3.38 4.01 2.49
C LEU A 75 -3.52 4.64 1.10
N ILE A 76 -4.65 4.41 0.44
CA ILE A 76 -4.94 4.88 -0.91
C ILE A 76 -5.98 5.98 -0.83
N THR A 77 -5.72 7.09 -1.53
CA THR A 77 -6.70 8.14 -1.78
C THR A 77 -7.40 7.79 -3.09
N LEU A 78 -8.71 7.60 -3.06
CA LEU A 78 -9.52 7.25 -4.23
C LEU A 78 -9.88 8.50 -5.03
N ARG A 79 -10.21 8.33 -6.31
CA ARG A 79 -10.68 9.42 -7.20
C ARG A 79 -11.86 10.20 -6.61
N ALA A 80 -12.75 9.53 -5.90
CA ALA A 80 -13.91 10.14 -5.23
C ALA A 80 -13.55 10.94 -3.96
N GLY A 81 -12.27 10.97 -3.55
CA GLY A 81 -11.79 11.64 -2.34
C GLY A 81 -11.79 10.77 -1.09
N ASP A 82 -12.47 9.62 -1.13
CA ASP A 82 -12.43 8.59 -0.10
C ASP A 82 -11.02 8.04 0.13
N ARG A 83 -10.83 7.43 1.31
CA ARG A 83 -9.57 6.77 1.66
C ARG A 83 -9.83 5.35 2.09
N VAL A 84 -8.99 4.44 1.61
CA VAL A 84 -9.09 3.01 1.88
C VAL A 84 -7.73 2.42 2.21
N THR A 85 -7.73 1.34 2.99
CA THR A 85 -6.52 0.62 3.38
C THR A 85 -6.38 -0.72 2.64
N SER A 86 -5.14 -1.11 2.40
CA SER A 86 -4.76 -2.39 1.81
C SER A 86 -3.40 -2.86 2.36
N LEU A 87 -2.92 -3.99 1.87
CA LEU A 87 -1.56 -4.48 2.12
C LEU A 87 -0.84 -4.66 0.78
N LEU A 88 0.44 -4.29 0.77
CA LEU A 88 1.33 -4.46 -0.37
C LEU A 88 2.69 -4.94 0.13
N ASP A 89 3.19 -6.04 -0.44
CA ASP A 89 4.58 -6.46 -0.24
C ASP A 89 5.48 -5.70 -1.23
N VAL A 90 6.54 -5.08 -0.72
CA VAL A 90 7.47 -4.23 -1.48
C VAL A 90 8.91 -4.68 -1.23
N LEU A 91 9.77 -4.67 -2.25
CA LEU A 91 11.20 -4.93 -2.04
C LEU A 91 11.87 -3.74 -1.34
N PRO A 92 12.88 -3.97 -0.49
CA PRO A 92 13.64 -2.90 0.15
C PRO A 92 14.24 -1.88 -0.83
N GLU A 93 14.68 -2.36 -2.00
CA GLU A 93 15.25 -1.52 -3.07
C GLU A 93 14.23 -0.58 -3.71
N ASP A 94 12.96 -0.98 -3.78
CA ASP A 94 11.87 -0.15 -4.29
C ASP A 94 11.31 0.78 -3.21
N PHE A 95 11.39 0.38 -1.94
CA PHE A 95 10.92 1.18 -0.81
C PHE A 95 11.88 2.31 -0.44
N THR A 96 13.20 2.04 -0.44
CA THR A 96 14.25 2.99 -0.06
C THR A 96 14.14 4.35 -0.76
N PRO A 97 14.01 4.42 -2.11
CA PRO A 97 13.98 5.69 -2.82
C PRO A 97 12.68 6.49 -2.66
N LEU A 98 11.64 5.91 -2.04
CA LEU A 98 10.38 6.62 -1.84
C LEU A 98 10.56 7.81 -0.88
N SER A 99 9.81 8.87 -1.18
CA SER A 99 9.79 10.09 -0.38
C SER A 99 9.33 9.79 1.05
N ARG A 100 10.18 10.08 2.02
CA ARG A 100 9.83 9.99 3.43
C ARG A 100 8.95 11.19 3.82
N VAL A 101 7.87 10.92 4.56
CA VAL A 101 7.10 11.97 5.24
C VAL A 101 7.94 12.52 6.39
N THR A 102 8.35 13.78 6.29
CA THR A 102 9.19 14.46 7.30
C THR A 102 8.39 15.37 8.22
N SER A 103 7.21 15.82 7.79
CA SER A 103 6.32 16.63 8.62
C SER A 103 5.66 15.79 9.72
N ARG A 104 5.83 16.21 10.98
CA ARG A 104 5.17 15.57 12.12
C ARG A 104 3.65 15.70 12.04
N GLU A 105 3.14 16.85 11.59
CA GLU A 105 1.71 17.07 11.46
C GLU A 105 1.09 16.11 10.44
N GLU A 106 1.75 15.99 9.28
CA GLU A 106 1.34 15.06 8.22
C GLU A 106 1.41 13.62 8.71
N GLY A 107 2.51 13.22 9.36
CA GLY A 107 2.66 11.88 9.91
C GLY A 107 1.57 11.53 10.93
N MET A 108 1.22 12.46 11.84
CA MET A 108 0.12 12.26 12.78
C MET A 108 -1.24 12.14 12.08
N ARG A 109 -1.49 12.96 11.05
CA ARG A 109 -2.72 12.91 10.26
C ARG A 109 -2.85 11.56 9.56
N VAL A 110 -1.80 11.11 8.88
CA VAL A 110 -1.78 9.84 8.14
C VAL A 110 -1.90 8.64 9.09
N SER A 111 -1.25 8.67 10.24
CA SER A 111 -1.37 7.63 11.27
C SER A 111 -2.82 7.46 11.76
N ARG A 112 -3.55 8.56 11.98
CA ARG A 112 -4.99 8.49 12.29
C ARG A 112 -5.81 7.92 11.14
N LEU A 113 -5.48 8.29 9.90
CA LEU A 113 -6.19 7.77 8.72
C LEU A 113 -6.02 6.26 8.57
N PHE A 114 -4.82 5.71 8.80
CA PHE A 114 -4.62 4.26 8.84
C PHE A 114 -5.54 3.56 9.86
N GLY A 115 -5.74 4.16 11.04
CA GLY A 115 -6.60 3.60 12.08
C GLY A 115 -8.11 3.70 11.83
N HIS A 116 -8.57 4.50 10.86
CA HIS A 116 -9.99 4.79 10.64
C HIS A 116 -10.50 4.48 9.23
N ALA A 117 -9.64 4.45 8.22
CA ALA A 117 -10.03 4.19 6.85
C ALA A 117 -10.45 2.71 6.67
N PRO A 118 -11.58 2.43 6.02
CA PRO A 118 -12.00 1.07 5.76
C PRO A 118 -11.00 0.36 4.84
N SER A 119 -10.89 -0.96 4.96
CA SER A 119 -10.15 -1.75 3.97
C SER A 119 -10.83 -1.69 2.61
N VAL A 120 -10.06 -1.90 1.53
CA VAL A 120 -10.61 -1.99 0.17
C VAL A 120 -11.74 -3.03 0.09
N ARG A 121 -11.62 -4.14 0.81
CA ARG A 121 -12.68 -5.16 0.90
C ARG A 121 -13.96 -4.59 1.52
N GLU A 122 -13.86 -3.88 2.64
CA GLU A 122 -15.03 -3.29 3.30
C GLU A 122 -15.66 -2.18 2.45
N TRP A 123 -14.83 -1.39 1.76
CA TRP A 123 -15.30 -0.38 0.81
C TRP A 123 -16.08 -1.00 -0.35
N LEU A 124 -15.54 -2.03 -1.01
CA LEU A 124 -16.22 -2.76 -2.08
C LEU A 124 -17.57 -3.37 -1.63
N LEU A 125 -17.62 -3.87 -0.39
CA LEU A 125 -18.87 -4.39 0.19
C LEU A 125 -19.92 -3.29 0.44
N ARG A 126 -19.52 -2.05 0.64
CA ARG A 126 -20.43 -0.90 0.78
C ARG A 126 -20.91 -0.41 -0.58
N GLU A 127 -20.00 -0.25 -1.54
CA GLU A 127 -20.33 0.13 -2.91
C GLU A 127 -21.29 -0.87 -3.57
N GLY A 128 -21.04 -2.18 -3.40
CA GLY A 128 -21.92 -3.23 -3.90
C GLY A 128 -23.32 -3.23 -3.26
N ARG A 129 -23.46 -2.72 -2.04
CA ARG A 129 -24.78 -2.52 -1.40
C ARG A 129 -25.48 -1.24 -1.84
N GLY A 130 -24.75 -0.25 -2.35
CA GLY A 130 -25.29 0.99 -2.92
C GLY A 130 -25.89 0.82 -4.32
N SER A 131 -25.47 -0.22 -5.06
CA SER A 131 -25.98 -0.54 -6.41
C SER A 131 -27.35 -1.26 -6.43
N GLY A 132 -27.99 -1.47 -5.28
CA GLY A 132 -29.32 -2.08 -5.16
C GLY A 132 -30.51 -1.11 -5.29
N ARG A 133 -30.30 0.09 -5.86
CA ARG A 133 -31.37 1.06 -6.13
C ARG A 133 -31.33 1.48 -7.60
N LEU A 134 -31.90 0.63 -8.46
CA LEU A 134 -32.57 1.03 -9.69
C LEU A 134 -33.79 0.12 -9.87
#